data_AF-A0A238ZCZ0-F1
#
_entry.id   AF-A0A238ZCZ0-F1
#
_cell.length_a   1.000
_cell.length_b   1.000
_cell.length_c   1.000
_cell.angle_alpha   90.00
_cell.angle_beta   90.00
_cell.angle_gamma   90.00
#
_symmetry.space_group_name_H-M   'P 1'
#
loop_
_entity.id
_entity.type
_entity.pdbx_description
1 polymer ?
#
loop_
_entity_poly.entity_id
_entity_poly.type
_entity_poly.pdbx_seq_one_letter_code
_entity_poly.pdbx_strand_id
1 'polypeptide(L)'
;MSNAYFFGYGSLVNRSTHIYTPAFHARASGWRRAWRCTPDRGPAFLTVIPDPTCEIEGLVAGVPGLDWAALDLRESSYDRLPASHCVTHCRGAEADVAIYSIPEASRQLPDDDHPVLLSYLDVVLQGYLCEFGTDGADRFVTTTTGWEAPILDDRANPRYPRAQELTGTERDYVDRALQSLGCKVLV
;
A
#
# COMPACT_ATOMS: atom_id res chain seq x y z
N MET A 1 -4.76 5.60 -28.66
CA MET A 1 -5.46 4.65 -27.78
C MET A 1 -5.00 4.97 -26.37
N SER A 2 -5.89 5.44 -25.48
CA SER A 2 -5.49 5.71 -24.10
C SER A 2 -5.25 4.39 -23.40
N ASN A 3 -4.08 4.26 -22.77
CA ASN A 3 -3.79 3.14 -21.89
C ASN A 3 -4.10 3.59 -20.47
N ALA A 4 -5.02 2.88 -19.82
CA ALA A 4 -5.38 3.12 -18.43
C ALA A 4 -4.45 2.36 -17.50
N TYR A 5 -3.96 3.06 -16.49
CA TYR A 5 -3.04 2.57 -15.49
C TYR A 5 -3.50 2.93 -14.09
N PHE A 6 -3.06 2.17 -13.10
CA PHE A 6 -3.17 2.55 -11.70
C PHE A 6 -1.79 2.56 -11.04
N PHE A 7 -1.62 3.41 -10.03
CA PHE A 7 -0.45 3.46 -9.17
C PHE A 7 -0.76 2.74 -7.84
N GLY A 8 -0.11 1.61 -7.62
CA GLY A 8 -0.16 0.86 -6.37
C GLY A 8 0.96 1.27 -5.42
N TYR A 9 0.62 1.61 -4.18
CA TYR A 9 1.56 2.03 -3.13
C TYR A 9 1.50 1.17 -1.85
N GLY A 10 0.62 0.18 -1.82
CA GLY A 10 0.45 -0.78 -0.71
C GLY A 10 0.69 -2.22 -1.17
N SER A 11 -0.25 -3.11 -0.89
CA SER A 11 -0.11 -4.54 -1.27
C SER A 11 -0.02 -4.77 -2.78
N LEU A 12 -0.48 -3.82 -3.59
CA LEU A 12 -0.32 -3.81 -5.05
C LEU A 12 1.15 -3.63 -5.52
N VAL A 13 2.08 -3.32 -4.63
CA VAL A 13 3.53 -3.38 -4.94
C VAL A 13 4.01 -4.82 -4.95
N ASN A 14 3.39 -5.70 -4.16
CA ASN A 14 3.72 -7.12 -4.15
C ASN A 14 3.01 -7.83 -5.30
N ARG A 15 3.77 -8.11 -6.37
CA ARG A 15 3.26 -8.75 -7.60
C ARG A 15 2.67 -10.15 -7.35
N SER A 16 3.05 -10.84 -6.28
CA SER A 16 2.49 -12.15 -5.92
C SER A 16 1.02 -12.06 -5.49
N THR A 17 0.48 -10.86 -5.26
CA THR A 17 -0.89 -10.65 -4.79
C THR A 17 -1.91 -10.41 -5.92
N HIS A 18 -1.47 -10.37 -7.18
CA HIS A 18 -2.31 -10.01 -8.32
C HIS A 18 -1.74 -10.42 -9.69
N ILE A 19 -2.53 -10.24 -10.73
CA ILE A 19 -2.17 -10.61 -12.12
C ILE A 19 -1.81 -9.43 -13.02
N TYR A 20 -1.78 -8.19 -12.49
CA TYR A 20 -1.51 -6.99 -13.30
C TYR A 20 -0.07 -6.98 -13.83
N THR A 21 0.09 -7.29 -15.12
CA THR A 21 1.37 -7.33 -15.83
C THR A 21 1.23 -6.70 -17.22
N PRO A 22 2.25 -5.99 -17.74
CA PRO A 22 3.50 -5.62 -17.06
C PRO A 22 3.29 -4.52 -16.00
N ALA A 23 4.08 -4.58 -14.93
CA ALA A 23 4.16 -3.56 -13.89
C ALA A 23 5.55 -2.90 -13.91
N PHE A 24 5.58 -1.59 -13.65
CA PHE A 24 6.77 -0.75 -13.75
C PHE A 24 6.96 0.05 -12.47
N HIS A 25 8.21 0.22 -12.04
CA HIS A 25 8.54 1.12 -10.94
C HIS A 25 8.10 2.55 -11.26
N ALA A 26 7.54 3.21 -10.26
CA ALA A 26 7.01 4.55 -10.37
C ALA A 26 7.14 5.31 -9.05
N ARG A 27 6.99 6.62 -9.13
CA ARG A 27 6.94 7.52 -7.97
C ARG A 27 5.74 8.44 -8.05
N ALA A 28 5.10 8.72 -6.92
CA ALA A 28 4.02 9.69 -6.82
C ALA A 28 4.45 10.84 -5.88
N SER A 29 4.55 12.04 -6.42
CA SER A 29 4.83 13.27 -5.66
C SER A 29 3.54 13.87 -5.09
N GLY A 30 3.63 14.58 -3.97
CA GLY A 30 2.47 15.26 -3.36
C GLY A 30 1.62 14.36 -2.45
N TRP A 31 2.09 13.14 -2.17
CA TRP A 31 1.37 12.14 -1.40
C TRP A 31 2.24 11.55 -0.30
N ARG A 32 1.64 11.31 0.86
CA ARG A 32 2.23 10.56 1.98
C ARG A 32 1.38 9.34 2.29
N ARG A 33 2.01 8.20 2.56
CA ARG A 33 1.31 7.00 3.04
C ARG A 33 0.91 7.14 4.50
N ALA A 34 -0.27 6.64 4.87
CA ALA A 34 -0.76 6.65 6.23
C ALA A 34 -1.57 5.38 6.58
N TRP A 35 -1.41 4.87 7.79
CA TRP A 35 -2.30 3.82 8.34
C TRP A 35 -3.61 4.43 8.84
N ARG A 36 -4.75 3.98 8.32
CA ARG A 36 -6.09 4.51 8.66
C ARG A 36 -7.12 3.39 8.69
N CYS A 37 -8.22 3.61 9.38
CA CYS A 37 -9.40 2.74 9.34
C CYS A 37 -10.60 3.48 8.78
N THR A 38 -11.66 2.73 8.50
CA THR A 38 -12.99 3.23 8.11
C THR A 38 -14.06 2.50 8.92
N PRO A 39 -15.22 3.12 9.20
CA PRO A 39 -16.26 2.52 10.05
C PRO A 39 -16.82 1.18 9.52
N ASP A 40 -16.75 0.96 8.21
CA ASP A 40 -17.27 -0.19 7.50
C ASP A 40 -16.28 -1.36 7.42
N ARG A 41 -15.06 -1.19 7.94
CA ARG A 41 -14.01 -2.19 7.85
C ARG A 41 -13.30 -2.38 9.19
N GLY A 42 -13.28 -3.63 9.66
CA GLY A 42 -12.63 -4.00 10.93
C GLY A 42 -11.16 -3.60 10.97
N PRO A 43 -10.27 -4.17 10.13
CA PRO A 43 -8.85 -3.84 10.22
C PRO A 43 -8.47 -2.53 9.54
N ALA A 44 -7.54 -1.79 10.14
CA ALA A 44 -6.87 -0.66 9.51
C ALA A 44 -6.02 -1.08 8.31
N PHE A 45 -5.89 -0.17 7.36
CA PHE A 45 -5.22 -0.40 6.10
C PHE A 45 -4.52 0.86 5.58
N LEU A 46 -3.66 0.67 4.58
CA LEU A 46 -2.80 1.73 4.08
C LEU A 46 -3.59 2.65 3.15
N THR A 47 -3.38 3.95 3.27
CA THR A 47 -3.90 4.94 2.33
C THR A 47 -2.85 5.98 1.99
N VAL A 48 -3.18 6.91 1.09
CA VAL A 48 -2.39 8.12 0.82
C VAL A 48 -3.17 9.37 1.24
N ILE A 49 -2.45 10.33 1.82
CA ILE A 49 -2.95 11.65 2.19
C ILE A 49 -2.13 12.72 1.45
N PRO A 50 -2.72 13.89 1.12
CA PRO A 50 -1.96 14.96 0.47
C PRO A 50 -0.79 15.43 1.35
N ASP A 51 0.40 15.50 0.75
CA ASP A 51 1.60 16.09 1.33
C ASP A 51 2.50 16.62 0.19
N PRO A 52 2.46 17.93 -0.12
CA PRO A 52 3.22 18.54 -1.22
C PRO A 52 4.75 18.34 -1.13
N THR A 53 5.26 17.97 0.04
CA THR A 53 6.70 17.81 0.29
C THR A 53 7.16 16.36 0.24
N CYS A 54 6.22 15.41 0.11
CA CYS A 54 6.50 13.98 0.14
C CYS A 54 6.42 13.37 -1.26
N GLU A 55 7.27 12.37 -1.48
CA GLU A 55 7.22 11.49 -2.64
C GLU A 55 7.24 10.04 -2.16
N ILE A 56 6.42 9.20 -2.80
CA ILE A 56 6.31 7.78 -2.47
C ILE A 56 6.61 6.89 -3.68
N GLU A 57 7.36 5.82 -3.45
CA GLU A 57 7.59 4.76 -4.43
C GLU A 57 6.41 3.80 -4.51
N GLY A 58 6.20 3.20 -5.68
CA GLY A 58 5.16 2.21 -5.94
C GLY A 58 5.27 1.62 -7.34
N LEU A 59 4.24 0.88 -7.76
CA LEU A 59 4.16 0.30 -9.10
C LEU A 59 3.05 0.92 -9.93
N VAL A 60 3.33 1.16 -11.20
CA VAL A 60 2.32 1.43 -12.23
C VAL A 60 2.06 0.15 -13.02
N ALA A 61 0.81 -0.27 -13.10
CA ALA A 61 0.39 -1.41 -13.91
C ALA A 61 -0.87 -1.08 -14.72
N GLY A 62 -0.99 -1.71 -15.89
CA GLY A 62 -2.14 -1.51 -16.77
C GLY A 62 -3.41 -2.13 -16.21
N VAL A 63 -4.55 -1.49 -16.46
CA VAL A 63 -5.87 -2.07 -16.16
C VAL A 63 -6.24 -3.06 -17.26
N PRO A 64 -6.30 -4.38 -16.99
CA PRO A 64 -6.55 -5.38 -18.02
C PRO A 64 -7.89 -5.13 -18.71
N GLY A 65 -7.88 -5.03 -20.05
CA GLY A 65 -9.10 -4.78 -20.83
C GLY A 65 -9.80 -3.46 -20.53
N LEU A 66 -9.15 -2.51 -19.83
CA LEU A 66 -9.78 -1.31 -19.27
C LEU A 66 -10.93 -1.62 -18.29
N ASP A 67 -10.94 -2.84 -17.72
CA ASP A 67 -11.94 -3.26 -16.73
C ASP A 67 -11.62 -2.67 -15.35
N TRP A 68 -12.00 -1.42 -15.21
CA TRP A 68 -11.97 -0.69 -13.96
C TRP A 68 -12.88 -1.29 -12.90
N ALA A 69 -13.97 -1.97 -13.27
CA ALA A 69 -14.95 -2.48 -12.30
C ALA A 69 -14.34 -3.58 -11.41
N ALA A 70 -13.51 -4.46 -11.98
CA ALA A 70 -12.81 -5.48 -11.20
C ALA A 70 -11.82 -4.87 -10.19
N LEU A 71 -11.12 -3.79 -10.56
CA LEU A 71 -10.20 -3.11 -9.65
C LEU A 71 -10.96 -2.28 -8.60
N ASP A 72 -12.03 -1.60 -8.99
CA ASP A 72 -12.88 -0.83 -8.08
C ASP A 72 -13.57 -1.74 -7.05
N LEU A 73 -13.94 -2.96 -7.44
CA LEU A 73 -14.48 -3.95 -6.49
C LEU A 73 -13.44 -4.37 -5.46
N ARG A 74 -12.17 -4.51 -5.86
CA ARG A 74 -11.06 -4.83 -4.96
C ARG A 74 -10.76 -3.66 -4.02
N GLU A 75 -10.82 -2.43 -4.54
CA GLU A 75 -10.49 -1.19 -3.83
C GLU A 75 -11.77 -0.43 -3.40
N SER A 76 -12.83 -1.15 -3.04
CA SER A 76 -14.16 -0.58 -2.81
C SER A 76 -14.26 0.42 -1.64
N SER A 77 -13.30 0.39 -0.72
CA SER A 77 -13.20 1.35 0.39
C SER A 77 -12.44 2.64 0.02
N TYR A 78 -12.08 2.83 -1.25
CA TYR A 78 -11.29 3.98 -1.73
C TYR A 78 -11.99 4.76 -2.83
N ASP A 79 -11.73 6.06 -2.88
CA ASP A 79 -11.99 6.89 -4.05
C ASP A 79 -10.86 6.71 -5.07
N ARG A 80 -11.23 6.57 -6.35
CA ARG A 80 -10.28 6.60 -7.46
C ARG A 80 -10.04 8.04 -7.91
N LEU A 81 -8.81 8.50 -7.74
CA LEU A 81 -8.39 9.87 -8.06
C LEU A 81 -7.47 9.89 -9.29
N PRO A 82 -7.57 10.92 -10.16
CA PRO A 82 -6.62 11.10 -11.26
C PRO A 82 -5.23 11.48 -10.74
N ALA A 83 -4.20 10.82 -11.26
CA ALA A 83 -2.82 10.92 -10.76
C ALA A 83 -1.76 11.13 -11.86
N SER A 84 -2.14 11.21 -13.14
CA SER A 84 -1.18 11.41 -14.25
C SER A 84 -0.29 12.64 -14.07
N HIS A 85 -0.78 13.69 -13.40
CA HIS A 85 -0.04 14.92 -13.18
C HIS A 85 1.05 14.81 -12.09
N CYS A 86 1.01 13.77 -11.25
CA CYS A 86 1.91 13.62 -10.10
C CYS A 86 2.65 12.27 -10.07
N VAL A 87 2.34 11.33 -10.96
CA VAL A 87 3.00 10.02 -11.05
C VAL A 87 4.01 9.99 -12.18
N THR A 88 5.26 9.69 -11.87
CA THR A 88 6.35 9.53 -12.85
C THR A 88 6.69 8.05 -13.03
N HIS A 89 6.78 7.60 -14.29
CA HIS A 89 7.12 6.22 -14.66
C HIS A 89 7.73 6.14 -16.06
N CYS A 90 8.33 4.99 -16.40
CA CYS A 90 9.07 4.79 -17.65
C CYS A 90 8.21 4.71 -18.94
N ARG A 91 6.88 4.79 -18.83
CA ARG A 91 5.96 4.68 -19.99
C ARG A 91 5.61 6.03 -20.64
N GLY A 92 6.15 7.14 -20.13
CA GLY A 92 5.91 8.48 -20.65
C GLY A 92 4.62 9.11 -20.13
N ALA A 93 4.46 10.42 -20.38
CA ALA A 93 3.43 11.28 -19.79
C ALA A 93 2.00 11.10 -20.37
N GLU A 94 1.82 10.27 -21.40
CA GLU A 94 0.53 10.09 -22.09
C GLU A 94 -0.37 8.99 -21.48
N ALA A 95 0.00 8.49 -20.29
CA ALA A 95 -0.76 7.47 -19.57
C ALA A 95 -1.81 8.10 -18.64
N ASP A 96 -3.05 7.61 -18.72
CA ASP A 96 -4.09 7.92 -17.74
C ASP A 96 -3.84 7.07 -16.49
N VAL A 97 -3.30 7.68 -15.43
CA VAL A 97 -2.95 7.00 -14.18
C VAL A 97 -3.94 7.39 -13.10
N ALA A 98 -4.45 6.40 -12.38
CA ALA A 98 -5.26 6.61 -11.19
C ALA A 98 -4.53 6.18 -9.90
N ILE A 99 -4.88 6.82 -8.79
CA ILE A 99 -4.46 6.43 -7.43
C ILE A 99 -5.71 6.27 -6.57
N TYR A 100 -5.73 5.25 -5.71
CA TYR A 100 -6.84 5.02 -4.79
C TYR A 100 -6.53 5.66 -3.43
N SER A 101 -7.46 6.40 -2.81
CA SER A 101 -7.29 6.98 -1.47
C SER A 101 -8.57 6.80 -0.64
N ILE A 102 -8.45 6.55 0.66
CA ILE A 102 -9.62 6.45 1.54
C ILE A 102 -10.28 7.83 1.55
N PRO A 103 -11.61 7.92 1.29
CA PRO A 103 -12.32 9.19 1.30
C PRO A 103 -12.06 9.95 2.60
N GLU A 104 -11.74 11.24 2.51
CA GLU A 104 -11.39 12.06 3.67
C GLU A 104 -12.48 12.02 4.76
N ALA A 105 -13.75 12.05 4.33
CA ALA A 105 -14.91 12.00 5.21
C ALA A 105 -15.05 10.69 6.02
N SER A 106 -14.48 9.58 5.53
CA SER A 106 -14.58 8.26 6.17
C SER A 106 -13.31 7.87 6.92
N ARG A 107 -12.23 8.65 6.80
CA ARG A 107 -10.90 8.33 7.30
C ARG A 107 -10.81 8.55 8.81
N GLN A 108 -10.48 7.50 9.55
CA GLN A 108 -10.30 7.53 11.01
C GLN A 108 -8.91 7.06 11.41
N LEU A 109 -8.49 7.43 12.63
CA LEU A 109 -7.26 6.90 13.23
C LEU A 109 -7.53 5.48 13.73
N PRO A 110 -6.62 4.51 13.47
CA PRO A 110 -6.74 3.16 14.02
C PRO A 110 -6.70 3.14 15.54
N ASP A 111 -7.41 2.18 16.13
CA ASP A 111 -7.42 1.88 17.56
C ASP A 111 -7.35 0.35 17.78
N ASP A 112 -7.43 -0.10 19.03
CA ASP A 112 -7.27 -1.52 19.39
C ASP A 112 -8.37 -2.41 18.77
N ASP A 113 -9.54 -1.86 18.45
CA ASP A 113 -10.64 -2.57 17.79
C ASP A 113 -10.44 -2.61 16.26
N HIS A 114 -9.68 -1.66 15.72
CA HIS A 114 -9.37 -1.53 14.30
C HIS A 114 -7.86 -1.56 13.99
N PRO A 115 -7.12 -2.62 14.39
CA PRO A 115 -5.67 -2.67 14.23
C PRO A 115 -5.25 -2.92 12.78
N VAL A 116 -4.00 -2.61 12.45
CA VAL A 116 -3.35 -3.05 11.21
C VAL A 116 -3.01 -4.53 11.36
N LEU A 117 -3.40 -5.37 10.39
CA LEU A 117 -3.01 -6.79 10.40
C LEU A 117 -1.52 -6.94 10.08
N LEU A 118 -0.78 -7.70 10.88
CA LEU A 118 0.63 -7.96 10.61
C LEU A 118 0.80 -8.75 9.30
N SER A 119 -0.10 -9.68 8.99
CA SER A 119 -0.13 -10.39 7.71
C SER A 119 -0.35 -9.47 6.49
N TYR A 120 -1.01 -8.33 6.67
CA TYR A 120 -1.13 -7.31 5.63
C TYR A 120 0.14 -6.49 5.50
N LEU A 121 0.73 -6.05 6.63
CA LEU A 121 1.98 -5.33 6.63
C LEU A 121 3.13 -6.15 6.02
N ASP A 122 3.19 -7.44 6.35
CA ASP A 122 4.14 -8.41 5.82
C ASP A 122 4.09 -8.43 4.27
N VAL A 123 2.90 -8.48 3.68
CA VAL A 123 2.70 -8.44 2.23
C VAL A 123 3.23 -7.14 1.64
N VAL A 124 2.94 -6.01 2.28
CA VAL A 124 3.37 -4.69 1.82
C VAL A 124 4.89 -4.63 1.83
N LEU A 125 5.53 -4.88 2.97
CA LEU A 125 6.98 -4.80 3.11
C LEU A 125 7.72 -5.82 2.25
N GLN A 126 7.21 -7.05 2.10
CA GLN A 126 7.76 -8.02 1.16
C GLN A 126 7.75 -7.47 -0.27
N GLY A 127 6.67 -6.82 -0.70
CA GLY A 127 6.61 -6.17 -2.01
C GLY A 127 7.73 -5.13 -2.19
N TYR A 128 7.95 -4.27 -1.19
CA TYR A 128 9.02 -3.27 -1.26
C TYR A 128 10.42 -3.89 -1.22
N LEU A 129 10.63 -4.94 -0.42
CA LEU A 129 11.89 -5.69 -0.41
C LEU A 129 12.19 -6.32 -1.78
N CYS A 130 11.19 -6.93 -2.42
CA CYS A 130 11.36 -7.54 -3.74
C CYS A 130 11.59 -6.51 -4.85
N GLU A 131 10.81 -5.42 -4.88
CA GLU A 131 10.86 -4.46 -5.98
C GLU A 131 11.96 -3.41 -5.82
N PHE A 132 12.25 -2.99 -4.60
CA PHE A 132 13.13 -1.84 -4.32
C PHE A 132 14.28 -2.15 -3.35
N GLY A 133 14.40 -3.41 -2.89
CA GLY A 133 15.41 -3.81 -1.91
C GLY A 133 15.18 -3.22 -0.52
N THR A 134 16.14 -3.44 0.37
CA THR A 134 16.11 -2.94 1.75
C THR A 134 15.99 -1.43 1.80
N ASP A 135 16.76 -0.69 0.98
CA ASP A 135 16.69 0.78 0.93
C ASP A 135 15.28 1.29 0.57
N GLY A 136 14.57 0.59 -0.32
CA GLY A 136 13.20 0.93 -0.68
C GLY A 136 12.20 0.61 0.42
N ALA A 137 12.38 -0.50 1.13
CA ALA A 137 11.58 -0.83 2.30
C ALA A 137 11.82 0.18 3.45
N ASP A 138 13.06 0.65 3.65
CA ASP A 138 13.40 1.68 4.63
C ASP A 138 12.75 3.02 4.25
N ARG A 139 12.79 3.38 2.96
CA ARG A 139 12.05 4.54 2.44
C ARG A 139 10.54 4.40 2.62
N PHE A 140 9.98 3.21 2.42
CA PHE A 140 8.56 2.97 2.72
C PHE A 140 8.25 3.27 4.18
N VAL A 141 9.05 2.74 5.12
CA VAL A 141 8.85 2.95 6.55
C VAL A 141 8.92 4.44 6.91
N THR A 142 9.99 5.12 6.48
CA THR A 142 10.26 6.53 6.81
C THR A 142 9.28 7.53 6.20
N THR A 143 8.72 7.22 5.02
CA THR A 143 7.73 8.09 4.35
C THR A 143 6.29 7.75 4.73
N THR A 144 6.06 6.71 5.54
CA THR A 144 4.72 6.33 6.02
C THR A 144 4.48 6.90 7.42
N THR A 145 3.28 7.44 7.66
CA THR A 145 2.84 7.96 8.96
C THR A 145 1.71 7.12 9.57
N GLY A 146 1.35 7.38 10.83
CA GLY A 146 0.33 6.61 11.55
C GLY A 146 0.86 5.30 12.11
N TRP A 147 2.17 5.19 12.38
CA TRP A 147 2.78 4.00 13.01
C TRP A 147 2.37 3.83 14.48
N GLU A 148 1.69 4.82 15.06
CA GLU A 148 1.02 4.71 16.36
C GLU A 148 -0.17 3.75 16.34
N ALA A 149 -0.65 3.37 15.14
CA ALA A 149 -1.70 2.37 14.97
C ALA A 149 -1.29 1.03 15.61
N PRO A 150 -2.18 0.39 16.40
CA PRO A 150 -1.88 -0.93 16.92
C PRO A 150 -1.81 -1.95 15.78
N ILE A 151 -0.91 -2.91 15.95
CA ILE A 151 -0.67 -3.97 14.97
C ILE A 151 -1.10 -5.28 15.59
N LEU A 152 -2.00 -6.01 14.95
CA LEU A 152 -2.41 -7.32 15.38
C LEU A 152 -1.50 -8.39 14.78
N ASP A 153 -0.78 -9.14 15.62
CA ASP A 153 -0.04 -10.31 15.17
C ASP A 153 -1.00 -11.46 14.86
N ASP A 154 -1.42 -11.51 13.59
CA ASP A 154 -2.26 -12.58 13.05
C ASP A 154 -1.46 -13.62 12.26
N ARG A 155 -0.12 -13.66 12.38
CA ARG A 155 0.72 -14.52 11.53
C ARG A 155 0.44 -16.02 11.68
N ALA A 156 0.03 -16.47 12.87
CA ALA A 156 -0.31 -17.87 13.11
C ALA A 156 -1.59 -18.31 12.36
N ASN A 157 -2.50 -17.37 12.09
CA ASN A 157 -3.72 -17.61 11.32
C ASN A 157 -4.08 -16.32 10.54
N PRO A 158 -3.41 -16.07 9.40
CA PRO A 158 -3.51 -14.80 8.68
C PRO A 158 -4.94 -14.45 8.30
N ARG A 159 -5.38 -13.25 8.70
CA ARG A 159 -6.71 -12.73 8.36
C ARG A 159 -6.72 -11.97 7.04
N TYR A 160 -5.57 -11.47 6.59
CA TYR A 160 -5.47 -10.80 5.30
C TYR A 160 -5.61 -11.82 4.16
N PRO A 161 -6.61 -11.69 3.25
CA PRO A 161 -6.93 -12.73 2.26
C PRO A 161 -5.83 -13.06 1.25
N ARG A 162 -4.80 -12.21 1.17
CA ARG A 162 -3.67 -12.37 0.25
C ARG A 162 -2.35 -12.43 1.01
N ALA A 163 -2.37 -12.88 2.26
CA ALA A 163 -1.16 -13.11 3.04
C ALA A 163 -0.15 -13.96 2.24
N GLN A 164 1.12 -13.61 2.33
CA GLN A 164 2.22 -14.32 1.68
C GLN A 164 3.08 -14.99 2.75
N GLU A 165 3.76 -16.06 2.36
CA GLU A 165 4.82 -16.62 3.19
C GLU A 165 6.06 -15.74 3.07
N LEU A 166 6.64 -15.39 4.22
CA LEU A 166 7.88 -14.64 4.30
C LEU A 166 9.04 -15.59 4.59
N THR A 167 10.18 -15.31 3.97
CA THR A 167 11.46 -15.89 4.39
C THR A 167 11.84 -15.40 5.79
N GLY A 168 12.77 -16.10 6.45
CA GLY A 168 13.29 -15.67 7.76
C GLY A 168 13.85 -14.24 7.72
N THR A 169 14.63 -13.90 6.69
CA THR A 169 15.20 -12.56 6.51
C THR A 169 14.14 -11.47 6.32
N GLU A 170 13.08 -11.75 5.55
CA GLU A 170 11.98 -10.80 5.36
C GLU A 170 11.22 -10.58 6.68
N ARG A 171 10.91 -11.66 7.41
CA ARG A 171 10.25 -11.57 8.71
C ARG A 171 11.09 -10.78 9.71
N ASP A 172 12.39 -11.07 9.81
CA ASP A 172 13.33 -10.37 10.68
C ASP A 172 13.43 -8.88 10.34
N TYR A 173 13.30 -8.51 9.06
CA TYR A 173 13.25 -7.12 8.66
C TYR A 173 11.98 -6.43 9.19
N VAL A 174 10.80 -7.04 8.98
CA VAL A 174 9.53 -6.47 9.45
C VAL A 174 9.56 -6.29 10.96
N ASP A 175 9.99 -7.31 11.70
CA ASP A 175 9.99 -7.30 13.17
C ASP A 175 10.94 -6.23 13.72
N ARG A 176 12.13 -6.08 13.11
CA ARG A 176 13.08 -5.03 13.48
C ARG A 176 12.53 -3.63 13.16
N ALA A 177 11.85 -3.45 12.04
CA ALA A 177 11.24 -2.17 11.67
C ALA A 177 10.18 -1.78 12.70
N LEU A 178 9.28 -2.71 13.06
CA LEU A 178 8.25 -2.49 14.08
C LEU A 178 8.83 -2.19 15.45
N GLN A 179 9.86 -2.92 15.86
CA GLN A 179 10.57 -2.67 17.11
C GLN A 179 11.24 -1.29 17.13
N SER A 180 11.88 -0.89 16.03
CA SER A 180 12.59 0.40 15.91
C SER A 180 11.62 1.60 15.93
N LEU A 181 10.42 1.41 15.40
CA LEU A 181 9.35 2.41 15.44
C LEU A 181 8.61 2.45 16.80
N GLY A 182 8.81 1.45 17.66
CA GLY A 182 8.09 1.31 18.92
C GLY A 182 6.60 1.01 18.73
N CYS A 183 6.23 0.30 17.65
CA CYS A 183 4.85 -0.02 17.37
C CYS A 183 4.23 -0.89 18.47
N LYS A 184 2.98 -0.63 18.82
CA LYS A 184 2.20 -1.47 19.74
C LYS A 184 1.74 -2.73 19.02
N VAL A 185 2.26 -3.89 19.41
CA VAL A 185 1.84 -5.20 18.87
C VAL A 185 0.86 -5.87 19.83
N LEU A 186 -0.32 -6.21 19.31
CA LEU A 186 -1.36 -7.00 19.97
C LEU A 186 -1.17 -8.48 19.64
N VAL A 187 -1.51 -9.36 20.58
CA VAL A 187 -1.39 -10.82 20.46
C VAL A 187 -2.77 -11.47 20.48
#